data_AF-A0A0U3R3E2-F1
#
_entry.id   AF-A0A0U3R3E2-F1
#
_cell.length_a   1.000
_cell.length_b   1.000
_cell.length_c   1.000
_cell.angle_alpha   90.00
_cell.angle_beta   90.00
_cell.angle_gamma   90.00
#
_symmetry.space_group_name_H-M   'P 1'
#
loop_
_entity.id
_entity.type
_entity.pdbx_description
1 polymer ?
#
loop_
_entity_poly.entity_id
_entity_poly.type
_entity_poly.pdbx_seq_one_letter_code
_entity_poly.pdbx_strand_id
1 'polypeptide(L)'
;MPPRSQSSGPAWDPDGGGAGYEMAHEIVGNVIAWYSRQLLLARRSGDEQRLEELKARRQECVEDQNRLREAGPEEIARIAGVYAARLKELEASEAQPES
;
A
#
# COMPACT_ATOMS: atom_id res chain seq x y z
N MET A 1 35.61 -6.75 -35.92
CA MET A 1 34.87 -6.21 -34.76
C MET A 1 33.80 -5.29 -35.31
N PRO A 2 32.51 -5.66 -35.23
CA PRO A 2 31.68 -5.50 -34.03
C PRO A 2 30.72 -6.70 -33.77
N PRO A 3 29.85 -6.67 -32.74
CA PRO A 3 28.43 -6.47 -33.09
C PRO A 3 27.55 -5.69 -32.08
N ARG A 4 26.62 -4.95 -32.69
CA ARG A 4 25.18 -4.76 -32.35
C ARG A 4 24.77 -3.83 -31.21
N SER A 5 24.14 -2.74 -31.65
CA SER A 5 23.01 -2.09 -31.00
C SER A 5 22.09 -3.10 -30.32
N GLN A 6 21.80 -2.85 -29.05
CA GLN A 6 20.59 -3.32 -28.39
C GLN A 6 19.91 -2.10 -27.77
N SER A 7 18.88 -1.63 -28.46
CA SER A 7 17.80 -0.83 -27.91
C SER A 7 17.17 -1.61 -26.75
N SER A 8 17.17 -1.07 -25.54
CA SER A 8 16.35 -1.58 -24.43
C SER A 8 16.02 -0.47 -23.44
N GLY A 9 14.76 -0.04 -23.47
CA GLY A 9 14.03 0.57 -22.34
C GLY A 9 14.13 2.10 -22.21
N PRO A 10 13.03 2.80 -21.86
CA PRO A 10 13.15 4.19 -21.42
C PRO A 10 14.03 4.20 -20.17
N ALA A 11 15.08 5.03 -20.20
CA ALA A 11 15.88 5.31 -19.02
C ALA A 11 14.96 5.94 -17.98
N TRP A 12 14.63 5.18 -16.94
CA TRP A 12 14.04 5.70 -15.72
C TRP A 12 15.03 6.73 -15.15
N ASP A 13 14.63 8.00 -15.15
CA ASP A 13 15.34 9.06 -14.45
C ASP A 13 15.31 8.79 -12.93
N PRO A 14 16.47 8.68 -12.24
CA PRO A 14 16.53 8.41 -10.80
C PRO A 14 16.27 9.64 -9.92
N ASP A 15 15.90 10.80 -10.48
CA ASP A 15 15.71 12.03 -9.71
C ASP A 15 14.26 12.12 -9.18
N GLY A 16 14.06 11.62 -7.95
CA GLY A 16 12.96 12.00 -7.06
C GLY A 16 11.60 11.31 -7.24
N GLY A 17 11.23 10.86 -8.45
CA GLY A 17 9.92 10.23 -8.68
C GLY A 17 9.79 8.80 -8.14
N GLY A 18 10.91 8.07 -8.10
CA GLY A 18 10.97 6.66 -7.71
C GLY A 18 10.84 6.39 -6.22
N ALA A 19 11.57 7.17 -5.40
CA ALA A 19 11.61 6.95 -3.96
C ALA A 19 10.24 7.21 -3.30
N GLY A 20 9.50 8.22 -3.79
CA GLY A 20 8.14 8.48 -3.33
C GLY A 20 7.19 7.34 -3.69
N TYR A 21 7.29 6.82 -4.92
CA TYR A 21 6.49 5.68 -5.39
C TYR A 21 6.79 4.41 -4.59
N GLU A 22 8.06 4.09 -4.40
CA GLU A 22 8.49 2.89 -3.68
C GLU A 22 8.02 2.95 -2.22
N MET A 23 8.16 4.10 -1.57
CA MET A 23 7.69 4.29 -0.20
C MET A 23 6.17 4.25 -0.08
N ALA A 24 5.43 4.86 -1.01
CA ALA A 24 3.96 4.77 -1.04
C ALA A 24 3.50 3.32 -1.24
N HIS A 25 4.14 2.60 -2.17
CA HIS A 25 3.86 1.21 -2.45
C HIS A 25 4.17 0.31 -1.22
N GLU A 26 5.25 0.59 -0.50
CA GLU A 26 5.59 -0.11 0.75
C GLU A 26 4.56 0.14 1.86
N ILE A 27 4.15 1.41 2.08
CA ILE A 27 3.16 1.77 3.09
C ILE A 27 1.81 1.11 2.79
N VAL A 28 1.33 1.18 1.54
CA VAL A 28 0.07 0.52 1.15
C VAL A 28 0.20 -1.00 1.24
N GLY A 29 1.35 -1.56 0.89
CA GLY A 29 1.66 -2.98 1.08
C GLY A 29 1.58 -3.40 2.55
N ASN A 30 2.12 -2.60 3.47
CA ASN A 30 2.05 -2.85 4.91
C ASN A 30 0.61 -2.80 5.43
N VAL A 31 -0.20 -1.84 4.97
CA VAL A 31 -1.63 -1.78 5.31
C VAL A 31 -2.39 -3.02 4.82
N ILE A 32 -2.12 -3.50 3.60
CA ILE A 32 -2.74 -4.72 3.07
C ILE A 32 -2.30 -5.96 3.87
N ALA A 33 -1.03 -6.04 4.27
CA ALA A 33 -0.52 -7.11 5.12
C ALA A 33 -1.16 -7.10 6.51
N TRP A 34 -1.35 -5.91 7.10
CA TRP A 34 -2.05 -5.71 8.36
C TRP A 34 -3.51 -6.19 8.27
N TYR A 35 -4.24 -5.74 7.25
CA TYR A 35 -5.62 -6.18 7.00
C TYR A 35 -5.70 -7.70 6.81
N SER A 36 -4.75 -8.32 6.10
CA SER A 36 -4.71 -9.77 5.92
C SER A 36 -4.52 -10.51 7.25
N ARG A 37 -3.69 -9.97 8.15
CA ARG A 37 -3.47 -10.53 9.49
C ARG A 37 -4.72 -10.42 10.37
N GLN A 38 -5.38 -9.26 10.35
CA GLN A 38 -6.67 -9.04 11.02
C GLN A 38 -7.77 -9.94 10.46
N LEU A 39 -7.77 -10.18 9.14
CA LEU A 39 -8.72 -11.08 8.49
C LEU A 39 -8.60 -12.52 8.98
N LEU A 40 -7.36 -12.98 9.21
CA LEU A 40 -7.07 -14.28 9.82
C LEU A 40 -7.55 -14.34 11.28
N LEU A 41 -7.36 -13.27 12.06
CA LEU A 41 -7.84 -13.18 13.44
C LEU A 41 -9.38 -13.17 13.51
N ALA A 42 -10.05 -12.32 12.73
CA ALA A 42 -11.50 -12.26 12.64
C ALA A 42 -12.10 -13.60 12.19
N ARG A 43 -11.48 -14.27 11.20
CA ARG A 43 -11.88 -15.62 10.78
C ARG A 43 -11.73 -16.66 11.88
N ARG A 44 -10.72 -16.52 12.75
CA ARG A 44 -10.49 -17.41 13.88
C ARG A 44 -11.51 -17.17 15.01
N SER A 45 -11.90 -15.92 15.24
CA SER A 45 -12.93 -15.54 16.22
C SER A 45 -14.35 -15.83 15.73
N GLY A 46 -14.55 -16.00 14.42
CA GLY A 46 -15.88 -16.17 13.81
C GLY A 46 -16.60 -14.85 13.55
N ASP A 47 -15.89 -13.72 13.57
CA ASP A 47 -16.43 -12.39 13.33
C ASP A 47 -16.61 -12.12 11.83
N GLU A 48 -17.71 -12.61 11.26
CA GLU A 48 -18.05 -12.40 9.84
C GLU A 48 -18.25 -10.92 9.48
N GLN A 49 -18.86 -10.12 10.36
CA GLN A 49 -19.04 -8.68 10.16
C GLN A 49 -17.69 -7.95 10.00
N ARG A 50 -16.74 -8.29 10.88
CA ARG A 50 -15.39 -7.72 10.86
C ARG A 50 -14.62 -8.20 9.62
N LEU A 51 -14.82 -9.45 9.21
CA LEU A 51 -14.28 -10.03 7.98
C LEU A 51 -14.72 -9.28 6.72
N GLU A 52 -16.01 -8.98 6.57
CA GLU A 52 -16.53 -8.23 5.42
C GLU A 52 -16.03 -6.79 5.40
N GLU A 53 -15.99 -6.12 6.55
CA GLU A 53 -15.47 -4.76 6.65
C GLU A 53 -13.97 -4.70 6.30
N LEU A 54 -13.17 -5.64 6.80
CA LEU A 54 -11.75 -5.75 6.46
C LEU A 54 -11.54 -6.07 4.97
N LYS A 55 -12.41 -6.86 4.34
CA LYS A 55 -12.36 -7.09 2.88
C LYS A 55 -12.66 -5.82 2.10
N ALA A 56 -13.70 -5.08 2.47
CA ALA A 56 -14.06 -3.82 1.82
C ALA A 56 -12.91 -2.81 1.93
N ARG A 57 -12.34 -2.65 3.13
CA ARG A 57 -11.16 -1.79 3.36
C ARG A 57 -9.94 -2.23 2.56
N ARG A 58 -9.69 -3.53 2.44
CA ARG A 58 -8.61 -4.08 1.60
C ARG A 58 -8.84 -3.76 0.13
N GLN A 59 -10.08 -3.83 -0.36
CA GLN A 59 -10.43 -3.50 -1.73
C GLN A 59 -10.15 -2.02 -2.02
N GLU A 60 -10.56 -1.11 -1.13
CA GLU A 60 -10.24 0.33 -1.24
C GLU A 60 -8.72 0.55 -1.32
N CYS A 61 -7.93 -0.15 -0.48
CA CYS A 61 -6.47 -0.04 -0.51
C CYS A 61 -5.85 -0.53 -1.83
N VAL A 62 -6.42 -1.56 -2.46
CA VAL A 62 -5.96 -2.06 -3.76
C VAL A 62 -6.29 -1.07 -4.87
N GLU A 63 -7.46 -0.43 -4.83
CA GLU A 63 -7.81 0.63 -5.77
C GLU A 63 -6.90 1.86 -5.62
N ASP A 64 -6.60 2.26 -4.38
CA ASP A 64 -5.62 3.32 -4.11
C ASP A 64 -4.19 2.93 -4.55
N GLN A 65 -3.78 1.67 -4.37
CA GLN A 65 -2.51 1.17 -4.93
C GLN A 65 -2.48 1.24 -6.46
N ASN A 66 -3.61 0.94 -7.09
CA ASN A 66 -3.71 1.01 -8.54
C ASN A 66 -3.66 2.47 -9.03
N ARG A 67 -4.31 3.37 -8.29
CA ARG A 67 -4.20 4.82 -8.48
C ARG A 67 -2.77 5.31 -8.30
N LEU A 68 -2.02 4.81 -7.31
CA LEU A 68 -0.61 5.15 -7.09
C LEU A 68 0.26 4.83 -8.32
N ARG A 69 -0.08 3.77 -9.08
CA ARG A 69 0.63 3.40 -10.30
C ARG A 69 0.36 4.35 -11.48
N GLU A 70 -0.82 4.96 -11.52
CA GLU A 70 -1.22 5.93 -12.55
C GLU A 70 -0.96 7.38 -12.12
N ALA A 71 -0.79 7.61 -10.83
CA ALA A 71 -0.59 8.91 -10.20
C ALA A 71 0.83 9.44 -10.40
N GLY A 72 0.93 10.76 -10.52
CA GLY A 72 2.21 11.45 -10.54
C GLY A 72 2.88 11.47 -9.15
N PRO A 73 4.18 11.78 -9.07
CA PRO A 73 4.97 11.76 -7.85
C PRO A 73 4.45 12.65 -6.71
N GLU A 74 3.81 13.79 -7.03
CA GLU A 74 3.14 14.65 -6.02
C GLU A 74 1.95 13.96 -5.34
N GLU A 75 1.12 13.27 -6.14
CA GLU A 75 -0.07 12.61 -5.63
C GLU A 75 0.30 11.33 -4.86
N ILE A 76 1.35 10.64 -5.31
CA ILE A 76 1.96 9.54 -4.60
C ILE A 76 2.43 9.97 -3.19
N ALA A 77 3.12 11.10 -3.08
CA ALA A 77 3.58 11.61 -1.79
C ALA A 77 2.41 11.98 -0.85
N ARG A 78 1.32 12.54 -1.39
CA ARG A 78 0.10 12.78 -0.60
C ARG A 78 -0.54 11.48 -0.11
N ILE A 79 -0.74 10.52 -1.01
CA ILE A 79 -1.35 9.23 -0.68
C ILE A 79 -0.48 8.50 0.34
N ALA A 80 0.84 8.49 0.18
CA ALA A 80 1.78 7.94 1.15
C ALA A 80 1.62 8.57 2.54
N GLY A 81 1.50 9.90 2.62
CA GLY A 81 1.29 10.61 3.88
C GLY A 81 -0.04 10.24 4.56
N VAL A 82 -1.12 10.16 3.80
CA VAL A 82 -2.44 9.73 4.30
C VAL A 82 -2.39 8.29 4.81
N TYR A 83 -1.81 7.39 4.02
CA TYR A 83 -1.72 5.97 4.40
C TYR A 83 -0.74 5.72 5.54
N ALA A 84 0.33 6.50 5.68
CA ALA A 84 1.24 6.42 6.83
C ALA A 84 0.56 6.84 8.13
N ALA A 85 -0.23 7.92 8.09
CA ALA A 85 -1.05 8.34 9.24
C ALA A 85 -2.08 7.25 9.58
N ARG A 86 -2.79 6.74 8.56
CA ARG A 86 -3.81 5.69 8.71
C ARG A 86 -3.23 4.40 9.26
N LEU A 87 -2.05 3.98 8.79
CA LEU A 87 -1.35 2.79 9.28
C LEU A 87 -1.02 2.96 10.77
N LYS A 88 -0.49 4.12 11.16
CA LYS A 88 -0.17 4.41 12.56
C LYS A 88 -1.42 4.41 13.46
N GLU A 89 -2.55 4.89 12.96
CA GLU A 89 -3.84 4.81 13.68
C GLU A 89 -4.38 3.38 13.76
N LEU A 90 -4.23 2.57 12.70
CA LEU A 90 -4.63 1.16 12.68
C LEU A 90 -3.77 0.33 13.64
N GLU A 91 -2.46 0.54 13.66
CA GLU A 91 -1.54 -0.09 14.62
C GLU A 91 -1.84 0.36 16.06
N ALA A 92 -2.14 1.64 16.28
CA ALA A 92 -2.54 2.16 17.59
C ALA A 92 -3.92 1.64 18.06
N SER A 93 -4.82 1.35 17.11
CA SER A 93 -6.13 0.75 17.39
C SER A 93 -6.02 -0.76 17.64
N GLU A 94 -5.03 -1.44 17.03
CA GLU A 94 -4.68 -2.83 17.37
C GLU A 94 -4.09 -2.94 18.79
N ALA A 95 -3.33 -1.92 19.21
CA ALA A 95 -2.72 -1.85 20.54
C ALA A 95 -3.69 -1.51 21.68
N GLN A 96 -4.95 -1.17 21.38
CA GLN A 96 -5.98 -0.90 22.37
C GLN A 96 -7.01 -2.05 22.37
N PRO A 97 -6.85 -3.08 23.23
CA PRO A 97 -8.03 -3.66 23.84
C PRO A 97 -8.67 -2.56 24.70
N GLU A 98 -9.98 -2.42 24.55
CA GLU A 98 -10.90 -1.55 25.27
C GLU A 98 -10.44 -1.13 26.70
N SER A 99 -10.70 0.13 27.05
CA SER A 99 -10.93 0.54 28.43
C SER A 99 -12.04 1.58 28.48
#